data_AF-A0A512RFD4-F1
#
_entry.id   AF-A0A512RFD4-F1
#
_cell.length_a   1.000
_cell.length_b   1.000
_cell.length_c   1.000
_cell.angle_alpha   90.00
_cell.angle_beta   90.00
_cell.angle_gamma   90.00
#
_symmetry.space_group_name_H-M   'P 1'
#
loop_
_entity.id
_entity.type
_entity.pdbx_description
1 polymer ?
#
loop_
_entity_poly.entity_id
_entity_poly.type
_entity_poly.pdbx_seq_one_letter_code
_entity_poly.pdbx_strand_id
1 'polypeptide(L)'
;MMLRTGCLFFFLLAAVSLRAQDSTGDNYGPVKVTKDSRIDILIKKQIYINTLAIRNQPGFRVQVLTTNRRNDANDAKARAMQLHPEHRSYIDFQAPYFKVRIGDFKTREEANELRNKLLEQFSGGVFVVPAIINVTPGHEFD
;
A
#
# COMPACT_ATOMS: atom_id res chain seq x y z
N MET A 1 21.47 74.51 -39.67
CA MET A 1 20.91 74.36 -38.32
C MET A 1 20.17 73.01 -38.15
N MET A 2 20.72 71.89 -38.66
CA MET A 2 20.06 70.56 -38.64
C MET A 2 20.97 69.41 -38.17
N LEU A 3 22.22 69.68 -37.78
CA LEU A 3 23.20 68.64 -37.39
C LEU A 3 23.26 68.39 -35.86
N ARG A 4 22.68 69.28 -35.04
CA ARG A 4 22.69 69.17 -33.57
C ARG A 4 21.50 68.38 -33.00
N THR A 5 20.41 68.26 -33.74
CA THR A 5 19.20 67.53 -33.34
C THR A 5 19.28 66.02 -33.64
N GLY A 6 20.15 65.59 -34.55
CA GLY A 6 20.36 64.18 -34.88
C GLY A 6 21.03 63.37 -33.77
N CYS A 7 21.97 63.98 -33.03
CA CYS A 7 22.61 63.32 -31.87
C CYS A 7 21.64 63.12 -30.70
N LEU A 8 20.66 64.02 -30.51
CA LEU A 8 19.63 63.87 -29.48
C LEU A 8 18.66 62.73 -29.81
N PHE A 9 18.34 62.53 -31.08
CA PHE A 9 17.43 61.46 -31.51
C PHE A 9 18.09 60.08 -31.46
N PHE A 10 19.40 60.01 -31.73
CA PHE A 10 20.18 58.78 -31.62
C PHE A 10 20.38 58.35 -30.15
N PHE A 11 20.48 59.31 -29.22
CA PHE A 11 20.55 59.03 -27.78
C PHE A 11 19.20 58.59 -27.19
N LEU A 12 18.08 59.05 -27.77
CA LEU A 12 16.73 58.64 -27.35
C LEU A 12 16.37 57.21 -27.78
N LEU A 13 16.91 56.74 -28.91
CA LEU A 13 16.68 55.36 -29.39
C LEU A 13 17.44 54.31 -28.58
N ALA A 14 18.57 54.69 -27.95
CA ALA A 14 19.36 53.81 -27.09
C ALA A 14 18.72 53.54 -25.71
N ALA A 15 17.88 54.47 -25.22
CA ALA A 15 17.23 54.34 -23.91
C ALA A 15 16.11 53.27 -23.87
N VAL A 16 15.54 52.91 -25.03
CA VAL A 16 14.47 51.90 -25.14
C VAL A 16 14.99 50.46 -24.99
N SER A 17 16.31 50.26 -24.98
CA SER A 17 16.93 48.93 -24.84
C SER A 17 17.27 48.53 -23.40
N LEU A 18 16.93 49.34 -22.41
CA LEU A 18 17.12 48.99 -21.00
C LEU A 18 16.05 47.99 -20.55
N ARG A 19 16.32 46.71 -20.79
CA ARG A 19 15.64 45.60 -20.10
C ARG A 19 16.17 45.58 -18.67
N ALA A 20 15.43 46.15 -17.72
CA ALA A 20 15.63 45.83 -16.30
C ALA A 20 15.29 44.34 -16.14
N GLN A 21 16.29 43.49 -15.98
CA GLN A 21 16.09 42.08 -15.69
C GLN A 21 15.48 41.99 -14.30
N ASP A 22 14.18 41.69 -14.25
CA ASP A 22 13.46 41.33 -13.05
C ASP A 22 13.96 39.95 -12.62
N SER A 23 14.99 39.92 -11.78
CA SER A 23 15.49 38.70 -11.15
C SER A 23 14.57 38.30 -10.00
N THR A 24 13.30 38.05 -10.31
CA THR A 24 12.37 37.32 -9.45
C THR A 24 12.34 35.86 -9.89
N GLY A 25 13.50 35.22 -9.79
CA GLY A 25 13.66 33.77 -9.91
C GLY A 25 14.64 33.39 -8.82
N ASP A 26 14.16 32.67 -7.82
CA ASP A 26 14.96 32.32 -6.64
C ASP A 26 16.35 31.82 -7.05
N ASN A 27 17.38 32.61 -6.70
CA ASN A 27 18.79 32.29 -6.95
C ASN A 27 19.27 31.19 -5.98
N TYR A 28 18.70 29.99 -6.08
CA TYR A 28 19.33 28.81 -5.52
C TYR A 28 20.32 28.28 -6.56
N GLY A 29 21.62 28.53 -6.35
CA GLY A 29 22.67 27.87 -7.14
C GLY A 29 22.52 26.35 -7.11
N PRO A 30 23.17 25.60 -8.02
CA PRO A 30 22.97 24.14 -8.11
C PRO A 30 23.36 23.45 -6.79
N VAL A 31 22.34 23.03 -6.04
CA VAL A 31 22.51 22.34 -4.75
C VAL A 31 22.97 20.91 -5.03
N LYS A 32 24.26 20.63 -4.84
CA LYS A 32 24.81 19.27 -4.94
C LYS A 32 24.55 18.51 -3.64
N VAL A 33 23.41 17.82 -3.57
CA VAL A 33 23.07 16.96 -2.44
C VAL A 33 23.93 15.69 -2.49
N THR A 34 24.93 15.60 -1.62
CA THR A 34 25.75 14.39 -1.45
C THR A 34 25.15 13.56 -0.32
N LYS A 35 24.44 12.47 -0.66
CA LYS A 35 23.86 11.54 0.33
C LYS A 35 24.85 10.43 0.66
N ASP A 36 24.93 10.07 1.94
CA ASP A 36 25.66 8.88 2.39
C ASP A 36 24.84 7.63 2.05
N SER A 37 25.44 6.63 1.40
CA SER A 37 24.77 5.38 1.01
C SER A 37 24.13 4.63 2.19
N ARG A 38 24.64 4.81 3.42
CA ARG A 38 24.07 4.22 4.62
C ARG A 38 22.66 4.73 4.93
N ILE A 39 22.34 5.95 4.51
CA ILE A 39 21.00 6.53 4.68
C ILE A 39 19.98 5.71 3.88
N ASP A 40 20.32 5.31 2.66
CA ASP A 40 19.42 4.50 1.83
C ASP A 40 19.17 3.12 2.44
N ILE A 41 20.18 2.53 3.09
CA ILE A 41 20.05 1.27 3.82
C ILE A 41 19.09 1.44 5.02
N LEU A 42 19.22 2.54 5.77
CA LEU A 42 18.35 2.83 6.90
C LEU A 42 16.90 3.07 6.46
N ILE A 43 16.69 3.80 5.36
CA ILE A 43 15.35 4.03 4.79
C ILE A 43 14.73 2.69 4.39
N LYS A 44 15.45 1.83 3.68
CA LYS A 44 14.97 0.48 3.30
C LYS A 44 14.61 -0.36 4.53
N LYS A 45 15.45 -0.32 5.57
CA LYS A 45 15.17 -1.02 6.84
C LYS A 45 13.91 -0.47 7.53
N GLN A 46 13.72 0.84 7.53
CA GLN A 46 12.54 1.48 8.13
C GLN A 46 11.26 1.10 7.37
N ILE A 47 11.29 1.15 6.04
CA ILE A 47 10.17 0.69 5.20
C ILE A 47 9.85 -0.76 5.53
N TYR A 48 10.85 -1.63 5.59
CA TYR A 48 10.66 -3.04 5.93
C TYR A 48 9.97 -3.21 7.30
N ILE A 49 10.48 -2.57 8.35
CA ILE A 49 9.89 -2.63 9.70
C ILE A 49 8.44 -2.14 9.69
N ASN A 50 8.15 -1.02 9.02
CA ASN A 50 6.81 -0.49 8.90
C ASN A 50 5.88 -1.47 8.15
N THR A 51 6.35 -2.11 7.07
CA THR A 51 5.54 -3.12 6.38
C THR A 51 5.24 -4.33 7.26
N LEU A 52 6.17 -4.76 8.10
CA LEU A 52 5.94 -5.86 9.06
C LEU A 52 4.90 -5.48 10.12
N ALA A 53 4.94 -4.25 10.62
CA ALA A 53 3.96 -3.74 11.58
C ALA A 53 2.56 -3.67 10.97
N ILE A 54 2.45 -3.25 9.69
CA ILE A 54 1.17 -3.15 8.97
C ILE A 54 0.60 -4.54 8.62
N ARG A 55 1.46 -5.56 8.45
CA ARG A 55 1.02 -6.90 8.04
C ARG A 55 0.06 -7.53 9.02
N ASN A 56 0.26 -7.36 10.33
CA ASN A 56 -0.55 -8.00 11.36
C ASN A 56 -1.54 -7.00 11.96
N GLN A 57 -2.79 -7.03 11.49
CA GLN A 57 -3.85 -6.16 12.01
C GLN A 57 -5.00 -6.99 12.60
N PRO A 58 -5.71 -6.47 13.62
CA PRO A 58 -6.95 -7.09 14.06
C PRO A 58 -8.00 -7.02 12.94
N GLY A 59 -8.67 -8.14 12.70
CA GLY A 59 -9.72 -8.26 11.70
C GLY A 59 -10.53 -9.54 11.91
N PHE A 60 -11.03 -10.10 10.81
CA PHE A 60 -11.94 -11.24 10.82
C PHE A 60 -11.54 -12.30 9.79
N ARG A 61 -11.81 -13.56 10.12
CA ARG A 61 -11.73 -14.70 9.21
C ARG A 61 -12.99 -15.54 9.31
N VAL A 62 -13.29 -16.29 8.26
CA VAL A 62 -14.44 -17.22 8.26
C VAL A 62 -13.95 -18.61 8.59
N GLN A 63 -14.43 -19.19 9.67
CA GLN A 63 -14.16 -20.58 10.03
C GLN A 63 -15.16 -21.50 9.35
N VAL A 64 -14.69 -22.55 8.67
CA VAL A 64 -15.51 -23.49 7.90
C VAL A 64 -15.57 -24.89 8.49
N LEU A 65 -14.54 -25.30 9.23
CA LEU A 65 -14.47 -26.65 9.81
C LEU A 65 -13.73 -26.62 11.14
N THR A 66 -14.23 -27.43 12.09
CA THR A 66 -13.52 -27.83 13.30
C THR A 66 -13.51 -29.35 13.34
N THR A 67 -12.34 -29.97 13.41
CA THR A 67 -12.20 -31.44 13.42
C THR A 67 -11.03 -31.85 14.31
N ASN A 68 -11.03 -33.06 14.85
CA ASN A 68 -9.88 -33.64 15.56
C ASN A 68 -8.93 -34.41 14.62
N ARG A 69 -9.32 -34.63 13.36
CA ARG A 69 -8.52 -35.34 12.36
C ARG A 69 -7.78 -34.36 11.46
N ARG A 70 -6.46 -34.52 11.38
CA ARG A 70 -5.61 -33.68 10.52
C ARG A 70 -5.95 -33.82 9.03
N ASN A 71 -6.29 -35.03 8.59
CA ASN A 71 -6.61 -35.30 7.18
C ASN A 71 -7.84 -34.51 6.72
N ASP A 72 -8.94 -34.60 7.48
CA ASP A 72 -10.17 -33.83 7.21
C ASP A 72 -9.91 -32.32 7.13
N ALA A 73 -9.02 -31.79 7.98
CA ALA A 73 -8.64 -30.37 7.95
C ALA A 73 -7.85 -29.99 6.68
N ASN A 74 -6.94 -30.86 6.23
CA ASN A 74 -6.19 -30.66 4.99
C ASN A 74 -7.11 -30.74 3.76
N ASP A 75 -8.05 -31.69 3.73
CA ASP A 75 -9.00 -31.83 2.63
C ASP A 75 -9.92 -30.62 2.53
N ALA A 76 -10.41 -30.13 3.67
CA ALA A 76 -11.21 -28.90 3.71
C ALA A 76 -10.40 -27.66 3.29
N LYS A 77 -9.12 -27.57 3.68
CA LYS A 77 -8.21 -26.51 3.23
C LYS A 77 -8.00 -26.56 1.71
N ALA A 78 -7.76 -27.74 1.15
CA ALA A 78 -7.55 -27.93 -0.28
C ALA A 78 -8.82 -27.53 -1.06
N ARG A 79 -10.00 -27.97 -0.59
CA ARG A 79 -11.29 -27.59 -1.17
C ARG A 79 -11.50 -26.08 -1.12
N ALA A 80 -11.22 -25.44 0.01
CA ALA A 80 -11.32 -23.99 0.16
C ALA A 80 -10.41 -23.25 -0.82
N MET A 81 -9.16 -23.71 -1.00
CA MET A 81 -8.23 -23.12 -1.98
C MET A 81 -8.71 -23.26 -3.42
N GLN A 82 -9.38 -24.37 -3.74
CA GLN A 82 -9.89 -24.62 -5.09
C GLN A 82 -11.14 -23.77 -5.39
N LEU A 83 -12.04 -23.62 -4.41
CA LEU A 83 -13.29 -22.86 -4.58
C LEU A 83 -13.08 -21.35 -4.49
N HIS A 84 -12.13 -20.92 -3.67
CA HIS A 84 -11.84 -19.51 -3.39
C HIS A 84 -10.33 -19.22 -3.49
N PRO A 85 -9.72 -19.29 -4.70
CA PRO A 85 -8.30 -19.02 -4.89
C PRO A 85 -7.90 -17.58 -4.54
N GLU A 86 -8.85 -16.64 -4.56
CA GLU A 86 -8.68 -15.24 -4.17
C GLU A 86 -8.45 -15.07 -2.65
N HIS A 87 -8.86 -16.04 -1.85
CA HIS A 87 -8.77 -15.98 -0.40
C HIS A 87 -7.81 -17.04 0.16
N ARG A 88 -6.87 -16.60 0.99
CA ARG A 88 -5.95 -17.53 1.68
C ARG A 88 -6.72 -18.41 2.67
N SER A 89 -6.36 -19.70 2.72
CA SER A 89 -6.87 -20.64 3.70
C SER A 89 -5.80 -21.03 4.74
N TYR A 90 -6.24 -21.16 5.98
CA TYR A 90 -5.42 -21.34 7.16
C TYR A 90 -5.91 -22.56 7.95
N ILE A 91 -4.98 -23.25 8.60
CA ILE A 91 -5.29 -24.29 9.58
C ILE A 91 -4.65 -23.87 10.90
N ASP A 92 -5.50 -23.60 11.90
CA ASP A 92 -5.07 -23.33 13.26
C ASP A 92 -5.22 -24.61 14.08
N PHE A 93 -4.15 -25.05 14.72
CA PHE A 93 -4.19 -26.18 15.65
C PHE A 93 -4.34 -25.68 17.08
N GLN A 94 -5.45 -26.06 17.72
CA GLN A 94 -5.70 -25.85 19.14
C GLN A 94 -6.15 -27.17 19.73
N ALA A 95 -5.24 -27.87 20.41
CA ALA A 95 -5.47 -29.22 20.90
C ALA A 95 -6.83 -29.34 21.64
N PRO A 96 -7.64 -30.37 21.31
CA PRO A 96 -7.40 -31.47 20.37
C PRO A 96 -7.86 -31.20 18.91
N TYR A 97 -8.21 -29.96 18.56
CA TYR A 97 -8.90 -29.62 17.31
C TYR A 97 -8.03 -28.87 16.30
N PHE A 98 -8.28 -29.13 15.02
CA PHE A 98 -7.87 -28.35 13.87
C PHE A 98 -9.05 -27.47 13.42
N LYS A 99 -8.79 -26.17 13.28
CA LYS A 99 -9.75 -25.17 12.83
C LYS A 99 -9.34 -24.67 11.45
N VAL A 100 -10.18 -24.85 10.45
CA VAL A 100 -9.93 -24.37 9.09
C VAL A 100 -10.60 -23.02 8.91
N ARG A 101 -9.82 -22.00 8.54
CA ARG A 101 -10.28 -20.62 8.37
C ARG A 101 -9.90 -20.09 6.98
N ILE A 102 -10.71 -19.19 6.44
CA ILE A 102 -10.56 -18.64 5.09
C ILE A 102 -10.64 -17.11 5.14
N GLY A 103 -9.81 -16.48 4.34
CA GLY A 103 -9.81 -15.04 4.10
C GLY A 103 -9.08 -14.23 5.17
N ASP A 104 -8.95 -12.95 4.88
CA ASP A 104 -8.37 -11.91 5.73
C ASP A 104 -9.24 -10.66 5.53
N PHE A 105 -10.19 -10.41 6.43
CA PHE A 105 -11.21 -9.36 6.28
C PHE A 105 -11.03 -8.26 7.31
N LYS A 106 -11.14 -7.00 6.87
CA LYS A 106 -11.04 -5.84 7.78
C LYS A 106 -12.34 -5.63 8.53
N THR A 107 -13.46 -5.78 7.83
CA THR A 107 -14.80 -5.57 8.39
C THR A 107 -15.51 -6.91 8.60
N ARG A 108 -16.50 -6.92 9.50
CA ARG A 108 -17.30 -8.13 9.75
C ARG A 108 -18.27 -8.38 8.61
N GLU A 109 -18.70 -7.32 7.95
CA GLU A 109 -19.62 -7.30 6.82
C GLU A 109 -18.99 -8.04 5.62
N GLU A 110 -17.75 -7.71 5.24
CA GLU A 110 -16.99 -8.44 4.22
C GLU A 110 -16.87 -9.94 4.53
N ALA A 111 -16.57 -10.28 5.79
CA ALA A 111 -16.47 -11.67 6.21
C ALA A 111 -17.83 -12.40 6.15
N ASN A 112 -18.93 -11.69 6.41
CA ASN A 112 -20.28 -12.24 6.32
C ASN A 112 -20.68 -12.53 4.87
N GLU A 113 -20.25 -11.72 3.90
CA GLU A 113 -20.48 -12.00 2.49
C GLU A 113 -19.84 -13.32 2.06
N LEU A 114 -18.57 -13.55 2.42
CA LEU A 114 -17.91 -14.82 2.13
C LEU A 114 -18.56 -15.97 2.91
N ARG A 115 -18.92 -15.76 4.18
CA ARG A 115 -19.64 -16.75 4.99
C ARG A 115 -20.90 -17.25 4.28
N ASN A 116 -21.71 -16.35 3.73
CA ASN A 116 -22.95 -16.73 3.06
C ASN A 116 -22.70 -17.61 1.83
N LYS A 117 -21.66 -17.30 1.04
CA LYS A 117 -21.22 -18.15 -0.09
C LYS A 117 -20.71 -19.52 0.37
N LEU A 118 -19.96 -19.54 1.47
CA LEU A 118 -19.39 -20.77 2.01
C LEU A 118 -20.44 -21.68 2.66
N LEU A 119 -21.56 -21.15 3.17
CA LEU A 119 -22.65 -21.94 3.74
C LEU A 119 -23.27 -22.90 2.71
N GLU A 120 -23.28 -22.54 1.43
CA GLU A 120 -23.78 -23.39 0.35
C GLU A 120 -22.80 -24.52 0.00
N GLN A 121 -21.51 -24.31 0.22
CA GLN A 121 -20.43 -25.21 -0.18
C GLN A 121 -19.95 -26.12 0.96
N PHE A 122 -20.08 -25.67 2.20
CA PHE A 122 -19.64 -26.38 3.40
C PHE A 122 -20.85 -26.63 4.31
N SER A 123 -21.17 -27.89 4.53
CA SER A 123 -22.24 -28.32 5.45
C SER A 123 -21.84 -28.19 6.93
N GLY A 124 -20.57 -27.92 7.23
CA GLY A 124 -20.09 -27.63 8.58
C GLY A 124 -20.54 -26.24 9.02
N GLY A 125 -20.73 -26.03 10.34
CA GLY A 125 -21.10 -24.72 10.86
C GLY A 125 -20.08 -23.65 10.47
N VAL A 126 -20.46 -22.76 9.53
CA VAL A 126 -19.61 -21.65 9.05
C VAL A 126 -19.89 -20.39 9.86
N PHE A 127 -18.85 -19.78 10.43
CA PHE A 127 -18.99 -18.59 11.27
C PHE A 127 -17.80 -17.62 11.15
N VAL A 128 -18.07 -16.34 11.37
CA VAL A 128 -17.05 -15.29 11.39
C VAL A 128 -16.37 -15.25 12.76
N VAL A 129 -15.04 -15.22 12.76
CA VAL A 129 -14.20 -15.23 13.97
C VAL A 129 -13.23 -14.04 13.93
N PRO A 130 -13.07 -13.28 15.02
CA PRO A 130 -12.01 -12.30 15.15
C PRO A 130 -10.63 -12.96 15.07
N ALA A 131 -9.71 -12.41 14.29
CA ALA A 131 -8.35 -12.93 14.14
C ALA A 131 -7.37 -11.82 13.76
N ILE A 132 -6.07 -12.08 13.94
CA ILE A 132 -5.02 -11.25 13.37
C ILE A 132 -4.87 -11.63 11.89
N ILE A 133 -5.19 -10.68 11.01
CA ILE A 133 -5.22 -10.85 9.56
C ILE A 133 -3.94 -10.32 8.92
N ASN A 134 -3.59 -10.89 7.76
CA ASN A 134 -2.45 -10.46 6.97
C ASN A 134 -2.89 -9.45 5.91
N VAL A 135 -2.65 -8.16 6.16
CA VAL A 135 -2.96 -7.09 5.19
C VAL A 135 -1.75 -6.89 4.28
N THR A 136 -1.95 -7.04 2.97
CA THR A 136 -0.95 -6.61 1.99
C THR A 136 -1.03 -5.08 1.89
N PRO A 137 0.07 -4.32 2.14
CA PRO A 137 0.05 -2.90 1.89
C PRO A 137 -0.19 -2.66 0.40
N GLY A 138 -1.14 -1.79 0.06
CA GLY A 138 -1.38 -1.39 -1.31
C GLY A 138 -0.10 -0.82 -1.94
N HIS A 139 0.08 -1.05 -3.24
CA HIS A 139 1.16 -0.46 -4.05
C HIS A 139 0.97 1.06 -4.12
N GLU A 140 1.31 1.77 -3.05
CA GLU A 140 1.20 3.23 -2.96
C GLU A 140 2.58 3.88 -2.70
N PHE A 141 3.65 3.11 -2.89
CA PHE A 141 5.03 3.56 -2.74
C PHE A 141 5.83 3.29 -4.02
N ASP A 142 5.35 3.81 -5.15
CA ASP A 142 6.14 3.98 -6.38
C ASP A 142 6.27 5.48 -6.68
#